data_AF-A0A7X5FA21-F1
#
_entry.id   AF-A0A7X5FA21-F1
#
_cell.length_a   1.000
_cell.length_b   1.000
_cell.length_c   1.000
_cell.angle_alpha   90.00
_cell.angle_beta   90.00
_cell.angle_gamma   90.00
#
_symmetry.space_group_name_H-M   'P 1'
#
loop_
_entity.id
_entity.type
_entity.pdbx_description
1 polymer ?
#
loop_
_entity_poly.entity_id
_entity_poly.type
_entity_poly.pdbx_seq_one_letter_code
_entity_poly.pdbx_strand_id
1 'polypeptide(L)'
;MKQILENLIKAGLLQKESGIKPDQISRRLKRALIDLNNSKLLLNEDAVGAYTMAYDAMLQAGIALILSLGYRPKVVDFHKTVVAAAGEILNEDYSPMVKKFDQMRKNRHQAVYEAEIISAGEAAAAMQTAREFIERVNHHVSEKNQQKRLL
;
A
#
# COMPACT_ATOMS: atom_id res chain seq x y z
N MET A 1 -0.70 5.18 17.94
CA MET A 1 -0.81 3.87 17.25
C MET A 1 -1.96 2.99 17.76
N LYS A 2 -2.00 2.54 19.03
CA LYS A 2 -3.05 1.62 19.52
C LYS A 2 -4.48 2.19 19.42
N GLN A 3 -4.69 3.43 19.88
CA GLN A 3 -5.99 4.13 19.82
C GLN A 3 -6.50 4.36 18.39
N ILE A 4 -5.57 4.58 17.46
CA ILE A 4 -5.87 4.88 16.05
C ILE A 4 -6.38 3.63 15.32
N LEU A 5 -5.71 2.49 15.50
CA LEU A 5 -6.15 1.22 14.92
C LEU A 5 -7.49 0.76 15.51
N GLU A 6 -7.74 1.07 16.78
CA GLU A 6 -9.05 0.84 17.41
C GLU A 6 -10.17 1.67 16.76
N ASN A 7 -9.90 2.91 16.33
CA ASN A 7 -10.87 3.72 15.60
C ASN A 7 -11.22 3.10 14.24
N LEU A 8 -10.22 2.57 13.51
CA LEU A 8 -10.45 1.86 12.25
C LEU A 8 -11.23 0.56 12.43
N ILE A 9 -11.06 -0.13 13.56
CA ILE A 9 -11.87 -1.31 13.92
C ILE A 9 -13.31 -0.90 14.24
N LYS A 10 -13.51 0.15 15.03
CA LYS A 10 -14.84 0.70 15.36
C LYS A 10 -15.59 1.16 14.10
N ALA A 11 -14.88 1.77 13.16
CA ALA A 11 -15.40 2.15 11.85
C ALA A 11 -15.66 0.93 10.92
N GLY A 12 -15.33 -0.29 11.35
CA GLY A 12 -15.56 -1.51 10.61
C GLY A 12 -14.60 -1.74 9.44
N LEU A 13 -13.53 -0.95 9.32
CA LEU A 13 -12.56 -1.02 8.22
C LEU A 13 -11.51 -2.11 8.44
N LEU A 14 -11.07 -2.30 9.69
CA LEU A 14 -10.12 -3.34 10.07
C LEU A 14 -10.78 -4.40 10.98
N GLN A 15 -10.18 -5.57 11.02
CA GLN A 15 -10.44 -6.59 12.02
C GLN A 15 -9.12 -7.13 12.60
N LYS A 16 -9.14 -7.56 13.86
CA LYS A 16 -8.00 -8.29 14.45
C LYS A 16 -7.86 -9.63 13.76
N GLU A 17 -6.64 -10.03 13.45
CA GLU A 17 -6.34 -11.34 12.88
C GLU A 17 -5.25 -12.03 13.72
N SER A 18 -5.66 -13.10 14.40
CA SER A 18 -4.77 -13.98 15.15
C SER A 18 -4.04 -14.93 14.19
N GLY A 19 -2.76 -15.21 14.46
CA GLY A 19 -2.02 -16.24 13.72
C GLY A 19 -1.47 -15.81 12.35
N ILE A 20 -1.31 -14.50 12.11
CA ILE A 20 -0.58 -14.01 10.94
C ILE A 20 0.84 -14.56 10.98
N LYS A 21 1.19 -15.37 9.97
CA LYS A 21 2.55 -15.94 9.84
C LYS A 21 3.48 -14.92 9.18
N PRO A 22 4.77 -14.82 9.59
CA PRO A 22 5.74 -13.94 8.95
C PRO A 22 5.79 -14.08 7.42
N ASP A 23 5.68 -15.30 6.91
CA ASP A 23 5.67 -15.57 5.46
C ASP A 23 4.51 -14.89 4.71
N GLN A 24 3.37 -14.66 5.36
CA GLN A 24 2.26 -13.93 4.72
C GLN A 24 2.66 -12.49 4.42
N ILE A 25 3.34 -11.84 5.36
CA ILE A 25 3.85 -10.47 5.23
C ILE A 25 4.94 -10.45 4.14
N SER A 26 5.90 -11.37 4.21
CA SER A 26 6.99 -11.47 3.24
C SER A 26 6.49 -11.71 1.81
N ARG A 27 5.44 -12.53 1.61
CA ARG A 27 4.85 -12.75 0.28
C ARG A 27 4.21 -11.47 -0.28
N ARG A 28 3.56 -10.67 0.56
CA ARG A 28 2.97 -9.38 0.15
C ARG A 28 4.05 -8.39 -0.26
N LEU A 29 5.12 -8.26 0.53
CA LEU A 29 6.26 -7.40 0.19
C LEU A 29 6.98 -7.87 -1.09
N LYS A 30 7.18 -9.18 -1.25
CA LYS A 30 7.74 -9.74 -2.48
C LYS A 30 6.87 -9.39 -3.69
N ARG A 31 5.55 -9.50 -3.56
CA ARG A 31 4.62 -9.14 -4.63
C ARG A 31 4.70 -7.64 -4.95
N ALA A 32 4.76 -6.78 -3.94
CA ALA A 32 4.94 -5.34 -4.14
C ALA A 32 6.19 -5.02 -4.97
N LEU A 33 7.31 -5.69 -4.71
CA LEU A 33 8.55 -5.50 -5.47
C LEU A 33 8.43 -5.99 -6.93
N ILE A 34 7.72 -7.10 -7.16
CA ILE A 34 7.43 -7.60 -8.51
C ILE A 34 6.57 -6.59 -9.28
N ASP A 35 5.50 -6.08 -8.66
CA ASP A 35 4.61 -5.10 -9.30
C ASP A 35 5.34 -3.78 -9.58
N LEU A 36 6.20 -3.30 -8.67
CA LEU A 36 7.05 -2.12 -8.92
C LEU A 36 8.01 -2.34 -10.10
N ASN A 37 8.61 -3.53 -10.21
CA ASN A 37 9.49 -3.85 -11.33
C ASN A 37 8.71 -3.92 -12.64
N ASN A 38 7.52 -4.53 -12.64
CA ASN A 38 6.64 -4.56 -13.82
C ASN A 38 6.22 -3.15 -14.25
N SER A 39 5.94 -2.26 -13.30
CA SER A 39 5.66 -0.84 -13.59
C SER A 39 6.81 -0.19 -14.38
N LYS A 40 8.06 -0.45 -13.98
CA LYS A 40 9.24 0.05 -14.68
C LYS A 40 9.36 -0.50 -16.10
N LEU A 41 9.07 -1.79 -16.30
CA LEU A 41 9.14 -2.43 -17.62
C LEU A 41 8.10 -1.87 -18.60
N LEU A 42 6.93 -1.47 -18.09
CA LEU A 42 5.84 -0.93 -18.89
C LEU A 42 5.95 0.57 -19.16
N LEU A 43 6.85 1.29 -18.47
CA LEU A 43 6.84 2.75 -18.41
C LEU A 43 6.82 3.46 -19.77
N ASN A 44 7.50 2.88 -20.77
CA ASN A 44 7.58 3.45 -22.13
C ASN A 44 6.62 2.79 -23.13
N GLU A 45 5.97 1.68 -22.76
CA GLU A 45 5.14 0.86 -23.65
C GLU A 45 3.65 1.05 -23.36
N ASP A 46 3.29 1.13 -22.07
CA ASP A 46 1.93 1.27 -21.58
C ASP A 46 1.93 2.08 -20.28
N ALA A 47 1.65 3.39 -20.39
CA ALA A 47 1.60 4.28 -19.24
C ALA A 47 0.48 3.92 -18.25
N VAL A 48 -0.68 3.43 -18.74
CA VAL A 48 -1.80 3.03 -17.88
C VAL A 48 -1.44 1.75 -17.12
N GLY A 49 -0.85 0.77 -17.80
CA GLY A 49 -0.32 -0.45 -17.20
C GLY A 49 0.78 -0.15 -16.18
N ALA A 50 1.73 0.71 -16.53
CA ALA A 50 2.80 1.13 -15.63
C ALA A 50 2.26 1.80 -14.35
N TYR A 51 1.30 2.71 -14.50
CA TYR A 51 0.64 3.38 -13.39
C TYR A 51 -0.13 2.41 -12.51
N THR A 52 -0.87 1.48 -13.12
CA THR A 52 -1.65 0.46 -12.42
C THR A 52 -0.75 -0.46 -11.61
N MET A 53 0.37 -0.91 -12.18
CA MET A 53 1.35 -1.74 -11.47
C MET A 53 2.02 -0.99 -10.32
N ALA A 54 2.32 0.31 -10.47
CA ALA A 54 2.84 1.13 -9.38
C ALA A 54 1.84 1.23 -8.22
N TYR A 55 0.56 1.45 -8.53
CA TYR A 55 -0.51 1.47 -7.53
C TYR A 55 -0.68 0.12 -6.83
N ASP A 56 -0.71 -0.98 -7.59
CA ASP A 56 -0.85 -2.33 -7.03
C ASP A 56 0.34 -2.69 -6.13
N ALA A 57 1.55 -2.23 -6.47
CA ALA A 57 2.73 -2.36 -5.62
C ALA A 57 2.53 -1.70 -4.25
N MET A 58 2.00 -0.47 -4.22
CA MET A 58 1.65 0.23 -2.98
C MET A 58 0.56 -0.51 -2.21
N LEU A 59 -0.46 -1.05 -2.89
CA LEU A 59 -1.53 -1.82 -2.26
C LEU A 59 -1.00 -3.06 -1.55
N GLN A 60 -0.13 -3.84 -2.21
CA GLN A 60 0.48 -5.03 -1.60
C GLN A 60 1.34 -4.68 -0.38
N ALA A 61 2.12 -3.60 -0.46
CA ALA A 61 2.90 -3.12 0.68
C ALA A 61 2.00 -2.63 1.83
N GLY A 62 0.93 -1.90 1.53
CA GLY A 62 -0.04 -1.45 2.53
C GLY A 62 -0.73 -2.61 3.27
N ILE A 63 -1.07 -3.69 2.55
CA ILE A 63 -1.59 -4.91 3.17
C ILE A 63 -0.53 -5.53 4.08
N ALA A 64 0.72 -5.63 3.64
CA ALA A 64 1.81 -6.15 4.46
C ALA A 64 2.00 -5.36 5.75
N LEU A 65 1.90 -4.03 5.67
CA LEU A 65 1.99 -3.13 6.82
C LEU A 65 0.89 -3.45 7.85
N ILE A 66 -0.37 -3.54 7.41
CA ILE A 66 -1.52 -3.82 8.26
C ILE A 66 -1.40 -5.20 8.93
N LEU A 67 -0.99 -6.21 8.15
CA LEU A 67 -0.77 -7.56 8.66
C LEU A 67 0.36 -7.61 9.72
N SER A 68 1.43 -6.83 9.55
CA SER A 68 2.54 -6.81 10.51
C SER A 68 2.14 -6.35 11.92
N LEU A 69 1.03 -5.60 11.99
CA LEU A 69 0.44 -5.09 13.22
C LEU A 69 -0.64 -6.01 13.83
N GLY A 70 -0.96 -7.15 13.20
CA GLY A 70 -1.95 -8.10 13.72
C GLY A 70 -3.39 -7.83 13.26
N TYR A 71 -3.57 -7.12 12.14
CA TYR A 71 -4.87 -6.73 11.60
C TYR A 71 -5.05 -7.16 10.15
N ARG A 72 -6.30 -7.17 9.68
CA ARG A 72 -6.67 -7.37 8.28
C ARG A 72 -7.68 -6.33 7.80
N PRO A 73 -7.56 -5.83 6.56
CA PRO A 73 -8.62 -5.04 5.93
C PRO A 73 -9.88 -5.87 5.68
N LYS A 74 -11.06 -5.29 5.90
CA LYS A 74 -12.32 -5.92 5.46
C LYS A 74 -12.51 -5.79 3.95
N VAL A 75 -13.38 -6.64 3.40
CA VAL A 75 -13.62 -6.76 1.95
C VAL A 75 -14.32 -5.53 1.36
N VAL A 76 -15.21 -4.89 2.13
CA VAL A 76 -15.90 -3.68 1.70
C VAL A 76 -14.91 -2.51 1.66
N ASP A 77 -14.90 -1.76 0.56
CA ASP A 77 -13.97 -0.64 0.34
C ASP A 77 -12.50 -1.02 0.58
N PHE A 78 -12.12 -2.26 0.24
CA PHE A 78 -10.83 -2.85 0.59
C PHE A 78 -9.63 -1.95 0.29
N HIS A 79 -9.57 -1.39 -0.92
CA HIS A 79 -8.48 -0.52 -1.35
C HIS A 79 -8.43 0.78 -0.54
N LYS A 80 -9.58 1.43 -0.35
CA LYS A 80 -9.71 2.67 0.43
C LYS A 80 -9.37 2.43 1.90
N THR A 81 -9.77 1.29 2.45
CA THR A 81 -9.39 0.83 3.79
C THR A 81 -7.87 0.71 3.93
N VAL A 82 -7.20 0.09 2.95
CA VAL A 82 -5.74 -0.06 2.98
C VAL A 82 -5.05 1.30 2.94
N VAL A 83 -5.52 2.22 2.08
CA VAL A 83 -4.99 3.59 2.00
C VAL A 83 -5.15 4.35 3.32
N ALA A 84 -6.35 4.34 3.91
CA ALA A 84 -6.63 5.00 5.17
C ALA A 84 -5.77 4.42 6.30
N ALA A 85 -5.74 3.10 6.44
CA ALA A 85 -4.95 2.43 7.46
C ALA A 85 -3.45 2.71 7.31
N ALA A 86 -2.92 2.71 6.08
CA ALA A 86 -1.51 3.03 5.84
C ALA A 86 -1.15 4.45 6.30
N GLY A 87 -2.03 5.43 6.07
CA GLY A 87 -1.78 6.79 6.54
C GLY A 87 -1.81 6.94 8.05
N GLU A 88 -2.77 6.30 8.68
CA GLU A 88 -2.89 6.24 10.14
C GLU A 88 -1.70 5.54 10.82
N ILE A 89 -1.14 4.51 10.18
CA ILE A 89 -0.01 3.73 10.72
C ILE A 89 1.32 4.49 10.60
N LEU A 90 1.53 5.18 9.48
CA LEU A 90 2.81 5.83 9.19
C LEU A 90 2.97 7.21 9.86
N ASN A 91 1.94 7.75 10.53
CA ASN A 91 1.85 9.09 11.15
C ASN A 91 1.77 10.29 10.16
N GLU A 92 1.30 11.43 10.69
CA GLU A 92 0.83 12.63 9.97
C GLU A 92 1.87 13.33 9.08
N ASP A 93 3.17 13.17 9.34
CA ASP A 93 4.25 13.71 8.50
C ASP A 93 4.17 13.22 7.04
N TYR A 94 3.40 12.15 6.80
CA TYR A 94 3.26 11.51 5.51
C TYR A 94 1.87 11.63 4.87
N SER A 95 1.06 12.57 5.37
CA SER A 95 -0.19 13.00 4.73
C SER A 95 -0.07 13.20 3.20
N PRO A 96 1.01 13.81 2.66
CA PRO A 96 1.16 13.94 1.21
C PRO A 96 1.24 12.60 0.47
N MET A 97 1.93 11.61 1.02
CA MET A 97 2.10 10.29 0.38
C MET A 97 0.79 9.50 0.38
N VAL A 98 0.01 9.59 1.46
CA VAL A 98 -1.31 8.96 1.57
C VAL A 98 -2.32 9.61 0.63
N LYS A 99 -2.28 10.94 0.51
CA LYS A 99 -3.09 11.68 -0.47
C LYS A 99 -2.76 11.24 -1.89
N LYS A 100 -1.45 11.12 -2.23
CA LYS A 100 -1.03 10.56 -3.51
C LYS A 100 -1.54 9.13 -3.70
N PHE A 101 -1.50 8.30 -2.66
CA PHE A 101 -1.99 6.93 -2.74
C PHE A 101 -3.51 6.85 -3.00
N ASP A 102 -4.32 7.67 -2.32
CA ASP A 102 -5.76 7.76 -2.61
C ASP A 102 -6.04 8.33 -4.00
N GLN A 103 -5.26 9.32 -4.44
CA GLN A 103 -5.38 9.87 -5.79
C GLN A 103 -5.06 8.81 -6.85
N MET A 104 -3.99 8.04 -6.65
CA MET A 104 -3.64 6.93 -7.53
C MET A 104 -4.72 5.87 -7.61
N ARG A 105 -5.39 5.56 -6.49
CA ARG A 105 -6.55 4.66 -6.49
C ARG A 105 -7.67 5.17 -7.39
N LYS A 106 -7.98 6.47 -7.34
CA LYS A 106 -9.03 7.10 -8.16
C LYS A 106 -8.62 7.13 -9.63
N ASN A 107 -7.43 7.64 -9.94
CA ASN A 107 -6.92 7.71 -11.31
C ASN A 107 -6.82 6.32 -11.94
N ARG A 108 -6.36 5.29 -11.21
CA ARG A 108 -6.34 3.90 -11.69
C ARG A 108 -7.73 3.38 -11.98
N HIS A 109 -8.73 3.73 -11.17
CA HIS A 109 -10.12 3.34 -11.44
C HIS A 109 -10.61 3.96 -12.75
N GLN A 110 -10.42 5.27 -12.93
CA GLN A 110 -10.86 5.97 -14.12
C GLN A 110 -10.07 5.53 -15.37
N ALA A 111 -8.75 5.37 -15.28
CA ALA A 111 -7.94 4.88 -16.40
C ALA A 111 -8.34 3.47 -16.85
N VAL A 112 -8.64 2.56 -15.91
CA VAL A 112 -8.99 1.16 -16.22
C VAL A 112 -10.44 1.02 -16.71
N TYR A 113 -11.39 1.74 -16.13
CA TYR A 113 -12.82 1.54 -16.41
C TYR A 113 -13.44 2.60 -17.30
N GLU A 114 -12.86 3.80 -17.34
CA GLU A 114 -13.36 4.96 -18.08
C GLU A 114 -12.39 5.38 -19.21
N ALA A 115 -11.30 4.61 -19.42
CA ALA A 115 -10.27 4.86 -20.42
C ALA A 115 -9.64 6.26 -20.34
N GLU A 116 -9.54 6.83 -19.13
CA GLU A 116 -8.85 8.10 -18.90
C GLU A 116 -7.35 7.98 -19.22
N ILE A 117 -6.80 9.03 -19.83
CA ILE A 117 -5.41 9.04 -20.29
C ILE A 117 -4.47 9.24 -19.10
N ILE A 118 -3.48 8.36 -18.99
CA ILE A 118 -2.32 8.54 -18.11
C ILE A 118 -1.10 8.79 -18.98
N SER A 119 -0.38 9.88 -18.72
CA SER A 119 0.88 10.18 -19.39
C SER A 119 2.04 9.34 -18.83
N ALA A 120 3.10 9.16 -19.63
CA ALA A 120 4.33 8.53 -19.16
C ALA A 120 4.95 9.27 -17.95
N GLY A 121 4.80 10.59 -17.88
CA GLY A 121 5.25 11.40 -16.75
C GLY A 121 4.48 11.09 -15.46
N GLU A 122 3.16 10.93 -15.54
CA GLU A 122 2.33 10.51 -14.40
C GLU A 122 2.66 9.08 -13.96
N ALA A 123 2.86 8.16 -14.90
CA ALA A 123 3.29 6.79 -14.60
C ALA A 123 4.66 6.76 -13.92
N ALA A 124 5.62 7.58 -14.37
CA ALA A 124 6.94 7.70 -13.75
C ALA A 124 6.85 8.24 -12.32
N ALA A 125 6.02 9.28 -12.09
CA ALA A 125 5.79 9.85 -10.77
C ALA A 125 5.08 8.86 -9.83
N ALA A 126 4.14 8.08 -10.34
CA ALA A 126 3.49 6.99 -9.61
C ALA A 126 4.50 5.91 -9.20
N MET A 127 5.37 5.48 -10.12
CA MET A 127 6.43 4.51 -9.83
C MET A 127 7.39 5.01 -8.74
N GLN A 128 7.79 6.29 -8.79
CA GLN A 128 8.66 6.88 -7.76
C GLN A 128 7.95 6.92 -6.40
N THR A 129 6.67 7.32 -6.38
CA THR A 129 5.86 7.32 -5.16
C THR A 129 5.73 5.90 -4.58
N ALA A 130 5.54 4.89 -5.43
CA ALA A 130 5.45 3.50 -5.02
C ALA A 130 6.76 2.98 -4.42
N ARG A 131 7.91 3.33 -5.00
CA ARG A 131 9.24 3.00 -4.45
C ARG A 131 9.40 3.54 -3.03
N GLU A 132 9.19 4.84 -2.85
CA GLU A 132 9.33 5.51 -1.55
C GLU A 132 8.40 4.91 -0.50
N PHE A 133 7.16 4.60 -0.88
CA PHE A 133 6.19 3.97 0.00
C PHE A 133 6.63 2.57 0.44
N ILE A 134 7.12 1.75 -0.49
CA ILE A 134 7.61 0.38 -0.20
C ILE A 134 8.82 0.41 0.74
N GLU A 135 9.77 1.32 0.51
CA GLU A 135 10.94 1.49 1.37
C GLU A 135 10.52 1.80 2.82
N ARG A 136 9.55 2.68 3.00
CA ARG A 136 9.01 3.03 4.33
C ARG A 136 8.29 1.88 5.00
N VAL A 137 7.44 1.16 4.25
CA VAL A 137 6.78 -0.04 4.77
C VAL A 137 7.81 -1.07 5.23
N ASN A 138 8.86 -1.30 4.43
CA ASN A 138 9.93 -2.23 4.80
C ASN A 138 10.65 -1.82 6.08
N HIS A 139 10.96 -0.53 6.24
CA HIS A 139 11.54 0.01 7.48
C HIS A 139 10.63 -0.25 8.69
N HIS A 140 9.35 0.10 8.58
CA HIS A 140 8.39 -0.08 9.67
C HIS A 140 8.22 -1.56 10.06
N VAL A 141 8.13 -2.44 9.07
CA VAL A 141 7.98 -3.89 9.29
C VAL A 141 9.24 -4.48 9.91
N SER A 142 10.44 -4.05 9.50
CA SER A 142 11.70 -4.56 10.05
C SER A 142 11.93 -4.12 11.49
N GLU A 143 11.70 -2.85 11.82
CA GLU A 143 11.80 -2.32 13.19
C GLU A 143 10.85 -3.06 14.14
N LYS A 144 9.60 -3.30 13.72
CA LYS A 144 8.63 -4.05 14.52
C LYS A 144 9.02 -5.50 14.74
N ASN A 145 9.59 -6.15 13.73
CA ASN A 145 10.07 -7.51 13.86
C ASN A 145 11.28 -7.61 14.79
N GLN A 146 12.17 -6.62 14.79
CA GLN A 146 13.29 -6.54 15.74
C GLN A 146 12.78 -6.34 17.17
N GLN A 147 11.83 -5.43 17.40
CA GLN A 147 11.21 -5.21 18.72
C GLN A 147 10.56 -6.48 19.28
N LYS A 148 9.86 -7.27 18.44
CA LYS A 148 9.24 -8.54 18.86
C LYS A 148 10.23 -9.66 19.19
N ARG A 149 11.48 -9.59 18.71
CA ARG A 149 12.53 -10.58 19.00
C ARG A 149 13.28 -10.30 20.30
N LEU A 150 13.16 -9.09 20.85
CA LEU A 150 13.85 -8.62 22.06
C LEU A 150 12.98 -8.74 23.33
N LEU A 151 11.76 -9.27 23.22
CA LEU A 151 10.79 -9.53 24.29
C LEU A 151 10.52 -11.02 24.41
#